data_AF-A0A7X8VEA2-F1
#
_entry.id   AF-A0A7X8VEA2-F1
#
_cell.length_a   1.000
_cell.length_b   1.000
_cell.length_c   1.000
_cell.angle_alpha   90.00
_cell.angle_beta   90.00
_cell.angle_gamma   90.00
#
_symmetry.space_group_name_H-M   'P 1'
#
loop_
_entity.id
_entity.type
_entity.pdbx_description
1 polymer ?
#
loop_
_entity_poly.entity_id
_entity_poly.type
_entity_poly.pdbx_seq_one_letter_code
_entity_poly.pdbx_strand_id
1 'polypeptide(L)'
;MAKFSFHCQCYKAGQIGGIDKHNRRLNKNYISNPDIDTERSGQNRIYIAPKQSLYKDCKEQIEKRVVASGGRITKASNWICEAIFSYPTNYHLNAWTNTTI
;
A
#
# COMPACT_ATOMS: atom_id res chain seq x y z
N MET A 1 -15.29 17.45 -12.66
CA MET A 1 -14.56 16.69 -11.60
C MET A 1 -14.30 15.28 -12.09
N ALA A 2 -13.09 14.77 -11.91
CA ALA A 2 -12.77 13.38 -12.22
C ALA A 2 -13.63 12.45 -11.37
N LYS A 3 -14.36 11.53 -12.01
CA LYS A 3 -15.24 10.58 -11.31
C LYS A 3 -14.48 9.41 -10.69
N PHE A 4 -13.22 9.25 -11.09
CA PHE A 4 -12.30 8.21 -10.66
C PHE A 4 -10.88 8.77 -10.75
N SER A 5 -10.09 8.51 -9.71
CA SER A 5 -8.67 8.85 -9.68
C SER A 5 -7.85 7.57 -9.63
N PHE A 6 -6.83 7.52 -10.49
CA PHE A 6 -5.85 6.46 -10.54
C PHE A 6 -4.47 7.10 -10.51
N HIS A 7 -3.65 6.67 -9.55
CA HIS A 7 -2.29 7.14 -9.41
C HIS A 7 -1.35 5.97 -9.18
N CYS A 8 -0.19 5.98 -9.84
CA CYS A 8 0.87 5.01 -9.63
C CYS A 8 2.12 5.69 -9.11
N GLN A 9 2.72 5.11 -8.07
CA GLN A 9 3.98 5.57 -7.52
C GLN A 9 4.98 4.42 -7.37
N CYS A 10 6.15 4.58 -7.97
CA CYS A 10 7.25 3.62 -7.84
C CYS A 10 8.10 3.92 -6.61
N TYR A 11 8.47 2.88 -5.86
CA TYR A 11 9.27 3.00 -4.64
C TYR A 11 10.54 2.17 -4.70
N LYS A 12 11.64 2.77 -4.22
CA LYS A 12 12.92 2.12 -3.98
C LYS A 12 12.94 1.43 -2.62
N ALA A 13 13.91 0.53 -2.41
CA ALA A 13 14.10 -0.24 -1.18
C ALA A 13 13.96 0.60 0.12
N GLY A 14 14.64 1.76 0.18
CA GLY A 14 14.64 2.60 1.37
C GLY A 14 13.29 3.26 1.71
N GLN A 15 12.36 3.32 0.76
CA GLN A 15 11.05 3.96 0.94
C GLN A 15 9.98 2.97 1.42
N ILE A 16 10.19 1.66 1.22
CA ILE A 16 9.19 0.62 1.48
C ILE A 16 8.78 0.58 2.96
N GLY A 17 9.73 0.77 3.88
CA GLY A 17 9.44 0.75 5.31
C GLY A 17 8.48 1.88 5.74
N GLY A 18 8.54 3.04 5.06
CA GLY A 18 7.66 4.17 5.33
C GLY A 18 6.22 3.88 4.90
N ILE A 19 6.05 3.40 3.66
CA ILE A 19 4.72 3.06 3.12
C ILE A 19 4.09 1.87 3.85
N ASP A 20 4.86 0.86 4.26
CA ASP A 20 4.35 -0.29 5.02
C ASP A 20 3.74 0.16 6.35
N LYS A 21 4.48 0.99 7.10
CA LYS A 21 4.01 1.58 8.36
C LYS A 21 2.81 2.49 8.16
N HIS A 22 2.80 3.29 7.09
CA HIS A 22 1.68 4.17 6.79
C HIS A 22 0.42 3.35 6.46
N ASN A 23 0.48 2.45 5.47
CA ASN A 23 -0.68 1.72 4.96
C ASN A 23 -1.26 0.75 5.99
N ARG A 24 -0.43 0.10 6.81
CA ARG A 24 -0.88 -0.81 7.87
C ARG A 24 -1.19 -0.12 9.20
N ARG A 25 -1.11 1.21 9.23
CA ARG A 25 -1.33 2.05 10.41
C ARG A 25 -0.49 1.67 11.65
N LEU A 26 0.81 1.40 11.45
CA LEU A 26 1.71 0.93 12.52
C LEU A 26 2.31 2.06 13.38
N ASN A 27 2.13 3.32 12.99
CA ASN A 27 2.61 4.46 13.76
C ASN A 27 1.59 4.83 14.84
N LYS A 28 2.08 5.22 16.02
CA LYS A 28 1.20 5.56 17.16
C LYS A 28 0.45 6.87 16.96
N ASN A 29 1.12 7.88 16.38
CA ASN A 29 0.56 9.23 16.21
C ASN A 29 0.73 9.69 14.77
N TYR A 30 -0.32 10.28 14.20
CA TYR A 30 -0.34 10.88 12.86
C TYR A 30 -0.31 12.42 12.93
N ILE A 31 0.57 12.99 13.76
CA ILE A 31 0.64 14.44 14.01
C ILE A 31 0.83 15.23 12.70
N SER A 32 1.59 14.68 11.75
CA SER A 32 1.85 15.33 10.46
C SER A 32 0.71 15.22 9.45
N ASN A 33 -0.33 14.42 9.72
CA ASN A 33 -1.48 14.26 8.84
C ASN A 33 -2.78 14.30 9.66
N PRO A 34 -3.35 15.50 9.89
CA PRO A 34 -4.55 15.66 10.72
C PRO A 34 -5.80 15.03 10.10
N ASP A 35 -5.78 14.65 8.81
CA ASP A 35 -6.92 14.02 8.14
C ASP A 35 -7.05 12.52 8.46
N ILE A 36 -6.05 11.92 9.13
CA ILE A 36 -6.12 10.52 9.55
C ILE A 36 -6.89 10.41 10.86
N ASP A 37 -8.11 9.88 10.76
CA ASP A 37 -8.90 9.45 11.89
C ASP A 37 -8.37 8.11 12.43
N THR A 38 -7.74 8.15 13.61
CA THR A 38 -7.21 6.97 14.29
C THR A 38 -8.29 6.07 14.87
N GLU A 39 -9.45 6.62 15.23
CA GLU A 39 -10.59 5.82 15.74
C GLU A 39 -11.18 4.97 14.60
N ARG A 40 -11.24 5.55 13.39
CA ARG A 40 -11.70 4.82 12.19
C ARG A 40 -10.66 3.93 11.54
N SER A 41 -9.39 4.04 11.92
CA SER A 41 -8.31 3.23 11.32
C SER A 41 -8.51 1.71 11.54
N GLY A 42 -9.24 1.30 12.59
CA GLY A 42 -9.64 -0.09 12.80
C GLY A 42 -10.63 -0.64 11.77
N GLN A 43 -11.26 0.23 10.97
CA GLN A 43 -12.19 -0.16 9.88
C GLN A 43 -11.44 -0.50 8.57
N ASN A 44 -10.13 -0.20 8.49
CA ASN A 44 -9.34 -0.48 7.31
C ASN A 44 -9.23 -1.99 7.07
N ARG A 45 -9.36 -2.40 5.81
CA ARG A 45 -9.21 -3.81 5.41
C ARG A 45 -7.89 -4.02 4.70
N ILE A 46 -7.18 -5.07 5.11
CA ILE A 46 -5.98 -5.56 4.43
C ILE A 46 -6.37 -6.88 3.76
N TYR A 47 -6.45 -6.90 2.42
CA TYR A 47 -6.81 -8.11 1.68
C TYR A 47 -5.68 -9.15 1.68
N ILE A 48 -4.44 -8.69 1.55
CA ILE A 48 -3.24 -9.53 1.60
C ILE A 48 -2.23 -8.83 2.47
N ALA A 49 -2.03 -9.32 3.69
CA ALA A 49 -1.05 -8.78 4.62
C ALA A 49 0.35 -9.33 4.32
N PRO A 50 1.41 -8.52 4.46
CA PRO A 50 2.77 -9.05 4.40
C PRO A 50 3.03 -10.01 5.56
N LYS A 51 3.82 -11.06 5.33
CA LYS A 51 4.11 -12.11 6.33
C LYS A 51 4.90 -11.56 7.52
N GLN A 52 5.86 -10.67 7.25
CA GLN A 52 6.63 -10.00 8.29
C GLN A 52 6.59 -8.48 8.11
N SER A 53 7.08 -8.01 6.99
CA SER A 53 7.02 -6.61 6.56
C SER A 53 6.99 -6.56 5.05
N LEU A 54 6.44 -5.49 4.49
CA LEU A 54 6.40 -5.33 3.04
C LEU A 54 7.81 -5.40 2.44
N TYR A 55 8.80 -4.83 3.13
CA TYR A 55 10.20 -4.89 2.70
C TYR A 55 10.73 -6.33 2.58
N LYS A 56 10.49 -7.17 3.59
CA LYS A 56 11.01 -8.55 3.60
C LYS A 56 10.33 -9.39 2.52
N ASP A 57 9.03 -9.24 2.37
CA ASP A 57 8.26 -9.95 1.34
C ASP A 57 8.69 -9.51 -0.07
N CYS A 58 8.90 -8.21 -0.31
CA CYS A 58 9.46 -7.71 -1.57
C CYS A 58 10.85 -8.26 -1.84
N LYS A 59 11.73 -8.25 -0.84
CA LYS A 59 13.09 -8.77 -0.96
C LYS A 59 13.08 -10.24 -1.35
N GLU A 60 12.25 -11.06 -0.69
CA GLU A 60 12.10 -12.48 -0.99
C GLU A 60 11.62 -12.70 -2.45
N GLN A 61 10.64 -11.92 -2.92
CA GLN A 61 10.16 -12.04 -4.30
C GLN A 61 11.20 -11.60 -5.33
N ILE A 62 11.94 -10.53 -5.06
CA ILE A 62 13.01 -10.04 -5.93
C ILE A 62 14.15 -11.06 -6.02
N GLU A 63 14.56 -11.64 -4.90
CA GLU A 63 15.59 -12.70 -4.88
C GLU A 63 15.13 -13.91 -5.70
N LYS A 64 13.89 -14.37 -5.48
CA LYS A 64 13.33 -15.54 -6.16
C LYS A 64 13.07 -15.36 -7.65
N ARG A 65 12.69 -14.16 -8.10
CA ARG A 65 12.23 -13.94 -9.49
C ARG A 65 13.22 -13.18 -10.36
N VAL A 66 13.98 -12.25 -9.77
CA VAL A 66 14.89 -11.37 -10.51
C VAL A 66 16.33 -11.83 -10.36
N VAL A 67 16.80 -12.02 -9.13
CA VAL A 67 18.20 -12.42 -8.90
C VAL A 67 18.44 -13.86 -9.38
N ALA A 68 17.51 -14.77 -9.06
CA ALA A 68 17.59 -16.16 -9.52
C ALA A 68 17.58 -16.30 -11.06
N SER A 69 17.04 -15.33 -11.80
CA SER A 69 17.08 -15.30 -13.26
C SER A 69 18.30 -14.55 -13.83
N GLY A 70 19.31 -14.26 -13.00
CA GLY A 70 20.52 -13.52 -13.41
C GLY A 70 20.35 -11.99 -13.46
N GLY A 71 19.21 -11.47 -13.01
CA GLY A 71 18.95 -10.03 -12.97
C GLY A 71 19.74 -9.30 -11.89
N ARG A 72 20.07 -8.03 -12.15
CA ARG A 72 20.81 -7.17 -11.22
C ARG A 72 19.89 -6.15 -10.55
N ILE A 73 20.01 -6.03 -9.23
CA ILE A 73 19.34 -5.00 -8.43
C ILE A 73 20.35 -3.95 -7.99
N THR A 74 19.97 -2.68 -8.06
CA THR A 74 20.79 -1.55 -7.64
C THR A 74 20.03 -0.66 -6.65
N LYS A 75 20.72 0.29 -6.00
CA LYS A 75 20.08 1.29 -5.14
C LYS A 75 19.03 2.16 -5.86
N ALA A 76 19.13 2.25 -7.19
CA ALA A 76 18.21 3.03 -8.01
C ALA A 76 16.99 2.22 -8.48
N SER A 77 17.01 0.90 -8.31
CA SER A 77 15.94 0.01 -8.76
C SER A 77 14.64 0.29 -8.00
N ASN A 78 13.54 0.39 -8.75
CA ASN A 78 12.20 0.36 -8.20
C ASN A 78 11.89 -1.07 -7.78
N TRP A 79 11.46 -1.24 -6.54
CA TRP A 79 11.12 -2.55 -5.97
C TRP A 79 9.62 -2.82 -6.07
N ILE A 80 8.80 -1.77 -5.93
CA ILE A 80 7.35 -1.87 -6.09
C ILE A 80 6.80 -0.68 -6.88
N CYS A 81 5.63 -0.88 -7.47
CA CYS A 81 4.74 0.17 -7.95
C CYS A 81 3.45 0.09 -7.12
N GLU A 82 3.16 1.11 -6.33
CA GLU A 82 1.88 1.24 -5.62
C GLU A 82 0.85 1.86 -6.55
N ALA A 83 -0.30 1.21 -6.67
CA ALA A 83 -1.45 1.72 -7.41
C ALA A 83 -2.52 2.19 -6.41
N ILE A 84 -2.89 3.47 -6.48
CA ILE A 84 -3.87 4.10 -5.62
C ILE A 84 -5.11 4.42 -6.45
N PHE A 85 -6.25 4.00 -5.92
CA PHE A 85 -7.56 4.19 -6.51
C PHE A 85 -8.41 5.01 -5.55
N SER A 86 -9.03 6.08 -6.03
CA SER A 86 -9.98 6.84 -5.22
C SER A 86 -11.16 7.37 -6.04
N TYR A 87 -12.25 7.63 -5.34
CA TYR A 87 -13.49 8.18 -5.87
C TYR A 87 -13.89 9.38 -5.02
N PRO A 88 -14.55 10.39 -5.59
CA PRO A 88 -15.03 11.52 -4.81
C PRO A 88 -16.11 11.07 -3.81
N THR A 89 -16.18 11.76 -2.66
CA THR A 89 -16.98 11.37 -1.49
C THR A 89 -18.47 11.20 -1.80
N ASN A 90 -18.99 11.93 -2.79
CA ASN A 90 -20.38 11.82 -3.23
C ASN A 90 -20.69 10.54 -4.05
N TYR A 91 -19.69 9.71 -4.33
CA TYR A 91 -19.83 8.38 -4.95
C TYR A 91 -19.63 7.26 -3.92
N HIS A 92 -20.18 7.40 -2.71
CA HIS A 92 -20.31 6.27 -1.80
C HIS A 92 -21.03 5.13 -2.54
N LEU A 93 -20.29 4.04 -2.79
CA LEU A 93 -20.83 2.80 -3.34
C LEU A 93 -21.80 2.23 -2.29
N ASN A 94 -23.07 2.59 -2.39
CA ASN A 94 -24.19 1.99 -1.63
C ASN A 94 -24.40 0.50 -1.97
N ALA A 95 -23.39 -0.20 -2.48
CA ALA A 95 -23.51 -1.50 -3.13
C ALA A 95 -22.97 -2.68 -2.30
N TRP A 96 -22.42 -2.46 -1.10
CA TRP A 96 -21.75 -3.54 -0.35
C TRP A 96 -22.35 -3.86 1.03
N THR A 97 -23.56 -3.40 1.34
CA THR A 97 -24.25 -3.75 2.60
C THR A 97 -25.26 -4.89 2.48
N ASN A 98 -25.56 -5.42 1.27
CA ASN A 98 -26.61 -6.44 1.07
C ASN A 98 -26.19 -7.65 0.22
N THR A 99 -24.95 -8.13 0.33
CA THR A 99 -24.60 -9.44 -0.26
C THR A 99 -23.87 -10.28 0.78
N THR A 100 -24.65 -11.02 1.54
CA THR A 100 -24.23 -12.18 2.32
C THR A 100 -23.56 -13.19 1.36
N ILE A 101 -22.34 -13.62 1.68
CA ILE A 101 -21.75 -14.84 1.11
C ILE A 101 -22.25 -16.01 1.96
#